data_AF-A0AAU1J5F1-F1
#
_entry.id   AF-A0AAU1J5F1-F1
#
_cell.length_a   1.000
_cell.length_b   1.000
_cell.length_c   1.000
_cell.angle_alpha   90.00
_cell.angle_beta   90.00
_cell.angle_gamma   90.00
#
_symmetry.space_group_name_H-M   'P 1'
#
loop_
_entity.id
_entity.type
_entity.pdbx_description
1 polymer ?
#
loop_
_entity_poly.entity_id
_entity_poly.type
_entity_poly.pdbx_seq_one_letter_code
_entity_poly.pdbx_strand_id
1 'polypeptide(L)' 'MQCVEVGVGEVVEALLARVRAARAGLAAAVAAEDPYAVAVAQDELDDAVRFARRHGLDVTVAGTDEE' A
#
# COMPACT_ATOMS: atom_id res chain seq x y z
N MET A 1 -2.61 29.63 8.89
CA MET A 1 -3.22 28.40 8.34
C MET A 1 -2.77 28.29 6.90
N GLN A 2 -1.67 27.58 6.66
CA GLN A 2 -1.04 27.49 5.35
C GLN A 2 -1.78 26.39 4.57
N CYS A 3 -2.52 26.77 3.53
CA CYS A 3 -3.07 25.80 2.59
C CYS A 3 -1.87 25.24 1.82
N VAL A 4 -1.48 24.01 2.12
CA VAL A 4 -0.43 23.34 1.34
C VAL A 4 -1.07 22.96 0.01
N GLU A 5 -0.71 23.66 -1.06
CA GLU A 5 -1.00 23.21 -2.42
C GLU A 5 -0.19 21.94 -2.67
N VAL A 6 -0.80 20.77 -2.41
CA VAL A 6 -0.17 19.49 -2.72
C VAL A 6 -0.18 19.32 -4.24
N GLY A 7 0.99 19.34 -4.85
CA GLY A 7 1.12 19.08 -6.29
C GLY A 7 0.72 17.64 -6.60
N VAL A 8 0.15 17.40 -7.79
CA VAL A 8 -0.26 16.05 -8.24
C VAL A 8 0.89 15.04 -8.11
N GLY A 9 2.14 15.44 -8.35
CA GLY A 9 3.32 14.59 -8.17
C GLY A 9 3.58 14.19 -6.71
N GLU A 10 3.32 15.08 -5.75
CA GLU A 10 3.46 14.79 -4.32
C GLU A 10 2.40 13.80 -3.84
N VAL A 11 1.15 13.92 -4.35
CA VAL A 11 0.10 12.93 -4.09
C VAL A 11 0.51 11.56 -4.61
N VAL A 12 1.03 11.50 -5.85
CA VAL A 12 1.48 10.24 -6.45
C VAL A 12 2.59 9.59 -5.63
N GLU A 13 3.60 10.35 -5.22
CA GLU A 13 4.68 9.81 -4.38
C GLU A 13 4.17 9.37 -3.01
N ALA A 14 3.23 10.09 -2.40
CA ALA A 14 2.62 9.68 -1.14
C ALA A 14 1.85 8.35 -1.27
N LEU A 15 1.12 8.17 -2.37
CA LEU A 15 0.41 6.91 -2.66
C LEU A 15 1.38 5.74 -2.86
N LEU A 16 2.43 5.95 -3.64
CA LEU A 16 3.47 4.93 -3.86
C LEU A 16 4.23 4.61 -2.57
N ALA A 17 4.55 5.61 -1.75
CA ALA A 17 5.17 5.44 -0.45
C ALA A 17 4.27 4.62 0.49
N ARG A 18 2.95 4.87 0.50
CA ARG A 18 1.99 4.08 1.29
C ARG A 18 2.01 2.60 0.88
N VAL A 19 1.96 2.31 -0.43
CA VAL A 19 2.04 0.93 -0.93
C VAL A 19 3.34 0.25 -0.48
N ARG A 20 4.48 0.94 -0.61
CA ARG A 20 5.78 0.39 -0.17
C ARG A 20 5.78 0.09 1.34
N ALA A 21 5.23 0.99 2.14
CA ALA A 21 5.11 0.80 3.58
C ALA A 21 4.22 -0.39 3.95
N ALA A 22 3.06 -0.54 3.31
CA ALA A 22 2.16 -1.66 3.54
C ALA A 22 2.81 -3.02 3.17
N ARG A 23 3.56 -3.08 2.06
CA ARG A 23 4.33 -4.28 1.69
C ARG A 23 5.39 -4.64 2.72
N ALA A 24 6.12 -3.63 3.23
CA ALA A 24 7.11 -3.84 4.28
C ALA A 24 6.46 -4.33 5.58
N GLY A 25 5.29 -3.79 5.94
CA GLY A 25 4.49 -4.24 7.08
C GLY A 25 4.05 -5.70 6.95
N LEU A 26 3.56 -6.10 5.76
CA LEU A 26 3.19 -7.49 5.49
C LEU A 26 4.39 -8.43 5.60
N ALA A 27 5.52 -8.08 5.00
CA ALA A 27 6.75 -8.88 5.09
C ALA A 27 7.22 -9.04 6.55
N ALA A 28 7.12 -7.97 7.36
CA ALA A 28 7.46 -8.02 8.77
C ALA A 28 6.51 -8.92 9.58
N ALA A 29 5.20 -8.86 9.31
CA ALA A 29 4.21 -9.71 9.97
C ALA A 29 4.42 -11.20 9.64
N VAL A 30 4.73 -11.51 8.37
CA VAL A 30 5.08 -12.87 7.94
C VAL A 30 6.34 -13.36 8.65
N ALA A 31 7.39 -12.53 8.72
CA ALA A 31 8.64 -12.88 9.39
C ALA A 31 8.47 -13.06 10.91
N ALA A 32 7.48 -12.40 11.52
CA ALA A 32 7.14 -12.56 12.92
C ALA A 32 6.23 -13.77 13.21
N GLU A 33 5.79 -14.50 12.17
CA GLU A 33 4.85 -15.61 12.28
C GLU A 33 3.56 -15.25 13.03
N ASP A 34 3.11 -13.99 12.90
CA ASP A 34 1.88 -13.49 13.52
C ASP A 34 0.73 -13.51 12.51
N PRO A 35 -0.15 -14.54 12.53
CA PRO A 35 -1.20 -14.69 11.54
C PRO A 35 -2.26 -13.58 11.61
N TYR A 36 -2.48 -13.00 12.79
CA TYR A 36 -3.41 -11.88 12.93
C TYR A 36 -2.81 -10.62 12.31
N ALA A 37 -1.54 -10.32 12.60
CA ALA A 37 -0.84 -9.19 12.00
C ALA A 37 -0.72 -9.33 10.48
N VAL A 38 -0.54 -10.55 9.96
CA VAL A 38 -0.53 -10.82 8.51
C VAL A 38 -1.88 -10.43 7.90
N ALA A 39 -3.00 -10.88 8.47
CA ALA A 39 -4.33 -10.56 7.94
C ALA A 39 -4.59 -9.04 7.92
N VAL A 40 -4.20 -8.33 8.99
CA VAL A 40 -4.31 -6.86 9.06
C VAL A 40 -3.44 -6.19 8.00
N ALA A 41 -2.19 -6.65 7.83
CA ALA A 41 -1.28 -6.05 6.86
C ALA A 41 -1.68 -6.34 5.40
N GLN A 42 -2.34 -7.46 5.12
CA GLN A 42 -2.91 -7.77 3.81
C GLN A 42 -4.06 -6.81 3.48
N ASP A 43 -5.00 -6.58 4.40
CA ASP A 43 -6.12 -5.65 4.21
C ASP A 43 -5.62 -4.21 3.95
N GLU A 44 -4.62 -3.76 4.71
CA GLU A 44 -3.99 -2.45 4.51
C GLU A 44 -3.24 -2.34 3.16
N LEU A 45 -2.58 -3.42 2.71
CA LEU A 45 -1.95 -3.45 1.39
C LEU A 45 -3.00 -3.34 0.28
N ASP A 46 -4.11 -4.07 0.40
CA ASP A 46 -5.22 -4.01 -0.55
C ASP A 46 -5.85 -2.61 -0.57
N ASP A 47 -6.02 -1.97 0.59
CA ASP A 47 -6.48 -0.59 0.72
C ASP A 47 -5.56 0.39 0.00
N ALA A 48 -4.25 0.31 0.26
CA ALA A 48 -3.26 1.19 -0.35
C ALA A 48 -3.23 1.03 -1.87
N VAL A 49 -3.29 -0.20 -2.38
CA VAL A 49 -3.30 -0.51 -3.81
C VAL A 49 -4.60 -0.04 -4.47
N ARG A 50 -5.75 -0.32 -3.85
CA ARG A 50 -7.05 0.14 -4.36
C ARG A 50 -7.10 1.65 -4.46
N PHE A 51 -6.55 2.35 -3.46
CA PHE A 51 -6.49 3.80 -3.47
C PHE A 51 -5.56 4.32 -4.56
N ALA A 52 -4.36 3.75 -4.71
CA ALA A 52 -3.44 4.09 -5.80
C ALA A 52 -4.07 3.91 -7.20
N ARG A 53 -4.76 2.77 -7.42
CA ARG A 53 -5.47 2.48 -8.68
C ARG A 53 -6.62 3.44 -8.97
N ARG A 54 -7.36 3.87 -7.95
CA ARG A 54 -8.41 4.90 -8.11
C ARG A 54 -7.84 6.22 -8.65
N HIS A 55 -6.57 6.49 -8.38
CA HIS A 55 -5.85 7.65 -8.90
C HIS A 55 -5.08 7.37 -10.20
N GLY A 56 -5.32 6.22 -10.85
CA GLY A 56 -4.72 5.86 -12.14
C GLY A 56 -3.29 5.32 -12.06
N LEU A 57 -2.81 4.98 -10.86
CA LEU A 57 -1.49 4.37 -10.69
C LEU A 57 -1.57 2.86 -10.93
N ASP A 58 -0.71 2.35 -11.80
CA ASP A 58 -0.55 0.92 -12.01
C ASP A 58 0.36 0.34 -10.93
N VAL A 59 -0.26 -0.34 -9.97
CA VAL A 59 0.41 -1.00 -8.85
C VAL A 59 -0.02 -2.47 -8.86
N THR A 60 0.96 -3.35 -9.07
CA THR A 60 0.76 -4.79 -9.05
C THR A 60 0.82 -5.30 -7.61
N VAL A 61 -0.17 -6.09 -7.19
CA VAL A 61 -0.04 -6.89 -5.97
C VAL A 61 0.70 -8.15 -6.41
N ALA A 62 1.97 -8.30 -6.02
CA ALA A 62 2.65 -9.57 -6.23
C ALA A 62 2.00 -10.58 -5.28
N GLY A 63 1.08 -11.41 -5.78
CA GLY A 63 0.35 -12.36 -4.93
C GLY A 63 -0.96 -12.93 -5.46
N THR A 64 -1.27 -12.82 -6.76
CA THR A 64 -2.37 -13.58 -7.39
C THR A 64 -1.94 -14.07 -8.77
N ASP A 65 -0.92 -14.92 -8.80
CA ASP A 65 -0.86 -15.96 -9.82
C ASP A 65 -1.75 -17.10 -9.30
N GLU A 66 -3.05 -17.00 -9.58
CA GLU A 66 -3.97 -18.14 -9.43
C GLU A 66 -3.70 -19.09 -10.60
N GLU A 67 -3.05 -20.23 -10.34
CA GLU A 67 -3.18 -21.47 -11.12
C GLU A 67 -3.91 -22.53 -10.28
#